data_AF-A0A519G3I4-F1
#
_entry.id   AF-A0A519G3I4-F1
#
_cell.length_a   1.000
_cell.length_b   1.000
_cell.length_c   1.000
_cell.angle_alpha   90.00
_cell.angle_beta   90.00
_cell.angle_gamma   90.00
#
_symmetry.space_group_name_H-M   'P 1'
#
loop_
_entity.id
_entity.type
_entity.pdbx_description
1 polymer ?
#
loop_
_entity_poly.entity_id
_entity_poly.type
_entity_poly.pdbx_seq_one_letter_code
_entity_poly.pdbx_strand_id
1 'polypeptide(L)'
;RRQQHDVVIIDTAGRLGVDAELMKQAADIRRAVDPDEVLFVIDAMIGQDAVNTAKAFQEGVDFTGVVLSKLDGDARGGAALSVASVTGRPIIFASTGEGLDDLEAFHPDRMASRILDLGDILTLIEQAQAAFDEEEARKVAEKLASEQFTLEDFLDQMQQIKKMGSMKKMLGMLPGAGNMKQQLENFDEREIDRTEAIIRSMTPGERRNPKVLNGSRRLRIARGSGMTVTDVNQLVQRFEQAAKMMKTVARGGVPNIPGMGPMGGKPGASSKRGNKQKKGGGSRSGNPAKRAAENAGIVAQAPTGSGFGLGGAPQPSEADLAEIQKLFGKS
;
A
#
# COMPACT_ATOMS: atom_id res chain seq x y z
N ARG A 1 58.46 18.85 15.38
CA ARG A 1 57.74 17.57 15.19
C ARG A 1 57.65 16.82 16.53
N ARG A 2 56.75 17.20 17.45
CA ARG A 2 56.66 16.62 18.82
C ARG A 2 55.51 15.63 19.04
N GLN A 3 54.53 15.63 18.15
CA GLN A 3 53.46 14.64 18.10
C GLN A 3 53.49 14.10 16.66
N GLN A 4 53.78 12.81 16.51
CA GLN A 4 53.82 12.14 15.22
C GLN A 4 52.39 11.75 14.88
N HIS A 5 51.67 12.66 14.21
CA HIS A 5 50.33 12.40 13.72
C HIS A 5 50.43 11.89 12.27
N ASP A 6 49.68 10.83 11.97
CA ASP A 6 49.63 10.26 10.61
C ASP A 6 48.65 11.02 9.70
N VAL A 7 47.62 11.64 10.29
CA VAL A 7 46.58 12.39 9.58
C VAL A 7 46.37 13.75 10.24
N VAL A 8 46.31 14.81 9.44
CA VAL A 8 46.03 16.17 9.88
C VAL A 8 44.84 16.70 9.09
N ILE A 9 43.77 17.07 9.79
CA ILE A 9 42.58 17.68 9.19
C ILE A 9 42.62 19.17 9.50
N ILE A 10 42.48 20.00 8.47
CA ILE A 10 42.44 21.46 8.59
C ILE A 10 41.05 21.92 8.17
N ASP A 11 40.26 22.33 9.16
CA ASP A 11 38.98 22.95 8.91
C ASP A 11 39.16 24.43 8.56
N THR A 12 38.41 24.92 7.57
CA THR A 12 38.46 26.31 7.13
C THR A 12 37.09 26.94 7.26
N ALA A 13 37.04 28.26 7.40
CA ALA A 13 35.76 28.96 7.49
C ALA A 13 34.86 28.65 6.28
N GLY A 14 33.56 28.44 6.57
CA GLY A 14 32.52 28.26 5.54
C GLY A 14 32.36 29.50 4.67
N ARG A 15 32.02 29.29 3.39
CA ARG A 15 32.01 30.35 2.37
C ARG A 15 30.68 30.33 1.64
N LEU A 16 29.89 31.38 1.81
CA LEU A 16 28.63 31.57 1.09
C LEU A 16 28.94 32.29 -0.23
N GLY A 17 28.84 31.56 -1.33
CA GLY A 17 28.99 32.13 -2.67
C GLY A 17 30.42 32.53 -3.06
N VAL A 18 30.52 33.08 -4.26
CA VAL A 18 31.77 33.34 -5.01
C VAL A 18 32.44 34.65 -4.53
N ASP A 19 32.81 34.72 -3.25
CA ASP A 19 33.56 35.86 -2.72
C ASP A 19 35.05 35.71 -3.07
N ALA A 20 35.56 36.65 -3.86
CA ALA A 20 36.93 36.64 -4.38
C ALA A 20 38.00 36.81 -3.28
N GLU A 21 37.72 37.59 -2.23
CA GLU A 21 38.66 37.77 -1.12
C GLU A 21 38.78 36.47 -0.33
N LEU A 22 37.65 35.84 -0.07
CA LEU A 22 37.61 34.54 0.59
C LEU A 22 38.33 33.49 -0.27
N MET A 23 38.02 33.35 -1.56
CA MET A 23 38.73 32.38 -2.43
C MET A 23 40.24 32.57 -2.40
N LYS A 24 40.71 33.82 -2.38
CA LYS A 24 42.14 34.11 -2.24
C LYS A 24 42.71 33.59 -0.92
N GLN A 25 42.03 33.80 0.20
CA GLN A 25 42.46 33.25 1.49
C GLN A 25 42.56 31.72 1.48
N ALA A 26 41.60 31.03 0.84
CA ALA A 26 41.66 29.57 0.71
C ALA A 26 42.85 29.11 -0.13
N ALA A 27 43.10 29.79 -1.26
CA ALA A 27 44.25 29.51 -2.11
C ALA A 27 45.58 29.77 -1.38
N ASP A 28 45.65 30.81 -0.56
CA ASP A 28 46.82 31.13 0.25
C ASP A 28 47.06 30.07 1.34
N ILE A 29 46.00 29.59 2.00
CA ILE A 29 46.09 28.47 2.95
C ILE A 29 46.57 27.19 2.24
N ARG A 30 45.96 26.83 1.12
CA ARG A 30 46.37 25.63 0.34
C ARG A 30 47.85 25.71 -0.03
N ARG A 31 48.32 26.87 -0.52
CA ARG A 31 49.72 27.07 -0.91
C ARG A 31 50.69 26.99 0.28
N ALA A 32 50.28 27.47 1.45
CA ALA A 32 51.13 27.47 2.63
C ALA A 32 51.28 26.08 3.26
N VAL A 33 50.24 25.25 3.17
CA VAL A 33 50.21 23.95 3.85
C VAL A 33 50.53 22.77 2.93
N ASP A 34 50.37 22.94 1.61
CA ASP A 34 50.62 21.92 0.58
C ASP A 34 49.93 20.57 0.89
N PRO A 35 48.58 20.54 1.00
CA PRO A 35 47.85 19.35 1.42
C PRO A 35 47.82 18.27 0.34
N ASP A 36 47.89 17.00 0.75
CA ASP A 36 47.72 15.85 -0.15
C ASP A 36 46.30 15.78 -0.73
N GLU A 37 45.29 16.11 0.09
CA GLU A 37 43.87 16.05 -0.27
C GLU A 37 43.16 17.35 0.12
N VAL A 38 42.27 17.83 -0.74
CA VAL A 38 41.43 19.00 -0.51
C VAL A 38 39.98 18.61 -0.75
N LEU A 39 39.19 18.63 0.32
CA LEU A 39 37.80 18.19 0.29
C LEU A 39 36.85 19.37 0.18
N PHE A 40 36.05 19.38 -0.89
CA PHE A 40 34.99 20.36 -1.07
C PHE A 40 33.68 19.84 -0.47
N VAL A 41 33.25 20.45 0.64
CA VAL A 41 32.03 20.07 1.35
C VAL A 41 30.85 20.86 0.81
N ILE A 42 29.79 20.15 0.41
CA ILE A 42 28.57 20.77 -0.11
C ILE A 42 27.32 20.19 0.53
N ASP A 43 26.30 21.04 0.71
CA ASP A 43 24.98 20.65 1.20
C ASP A 43 24.16 20.05 0.05
N ALA A 44 23.59 18.86 0.27
CA ALA A 44 22.75 18.17 -0.71
C ALA A 44 21.51 19.01 -1.12
N MET A 45 21.06 19.94 -0.26
CA MET A 45 19.88 20.78 -0.48
C MET A 45 20.13 22.01 -1.38
N ILE A 46 21.39 22.39 -1.64
CA ILE A 46 21.74 23.62 -2.39
C ILE A 46 21.21 23.62 -3.83
N GLY A 47 20.88 22.46 -4.39
CA GLY A 47 20.28 22.37 -5.73
C GLY A 47 21.25 22.75 -6.85
N GLN A 48 20.79 23.50 -7.85
CA GLN A 48 21.58 23.80 -9.06
C GLN A 48 22.71 24.82 -8.82
N ASP A 49 22.58 25.69 -7.81
CA ASP A 49 23.61 26.70 -7.47
C ASP A 49 24.92 26.09 -6.96
N ALA A 50 24.86 24.81 -6.57
CA ALA A 50 26.00 23.96 -6.25
C ALA A 50 27.05 23.96 -7.35
N VAL A 51 26.60 23.91 -8.60
CA VAL A 51 27.47 23.77 -9.77
C VAL A 51 28.35 25.00 -9.96
N ASN A 52 27.76 26.19 -9.85
CA ASN A 52 28.48 27.44 -10.02
C ASN A 52 29.50 27.64 -8.89
N THR A 53 29.10 27.32 -7.67
CA THR A 53 29.99 27.38 -6.50
C THR A 53 31.16 26.41 -6.65
N ALA A 54 30.89 25.17 -7.08
CA ALA A 54 31.93 24.17 -7.28
C ALA A 54 32.91 24.56 -8.40
N LYS A 55 32.43 25.10 -9.53
CA LYS A 55 33.30 25.62 -10.60
C LYS A 55 34.20 26.74 -10.11
N ALA A 56 33.64 27.74 -9.42
CA ALA A 56 34.42 28.85 -8.91
C ALA A 56 35.48 28.40 -7.89
N PHE A 57 35.13 27.44 -7.03
CA PHE A 57 36.07 26.87 -6.07
C PHE A 57 37.16 26.06 -6.78
N GLN A 58 36.80 25.31 -7.85
CA GLN A 58 37.75 24.58 -8.67
C GLN A 58 38.74 25.50 -9.37
N GLU A 59 38.30 26.64 -9.89
CA GLU A 59 39.17 27.61 -10.57
C GLU A 59 40.05 28.40 -9.60
N GLY A 60 39.51 28.79 -8.43
CA GLY A 60 40.21 29.65 -7.48
C GLY A 60 41.17 28.91 -6.55
N VAL A 61 40.76 27.74 -6.06
CA VAL A 61 41.49 26.97 -5.04
C VAL A 61 41.88 25.60 -5.57
N ASP A 62 41.01 24.98 -6.36
CA ASP A 62 41.05 23.58 -6.80
C ASP A 62 40.94 22.57 -5.63
N PHE A 63 40.37 21.40 -5.90
CA PHE A 63 40.07 20.39 -4.89
C PHE A 63 40.12 18.97 -5.47
N THR A 64 40.36 17.97 -4.62
CA THR A 64 40.58 16.58 -5.05
C THR A 64 39.32 15.73 -4.98
N GLY A 65 38.47 15.95 -3.98
CA GLY A 65 37.25 15.19 -3.76
C GLY A 65 36.11 16.04 -3.18
N VAL A 66 34.89 15.51 -3.30
CA VAL A 66 33.67 16.16 -2.81
C VAL A 66 33.10 15.37 -1.63
N VAL A 67 32.60 16.10 -0.63
CA VAL A 67 31.84 15.54 0.49
C VAL A 67 30.43 16.11 0.46
N LEU A 68 29.43 15.24 0.49
CA LEU A 68 28.03 15.65 0.60
C LEU A 68 27.59 15.66 2.05
N SER A 69 26.90 16.70 2.47
CA SER A 69 26.28 16.79 3.79
C SER A 69 24.76 16.81 3.68
N LYS A 70 24.08 16.44 4.78
CA LYS A 70 22.61 16.49 4.92
C LYS A 70 21.87 15.67 3.87
N LEU A 71 22.41 14.50 3.54
CA LEU A 71 21.83 13.61 2.56
C LEU A 71 20.54 12.95 3.08
N ASP A 72 20.28 12.95 4.38
CA ASP A 72 19.06 12.47 5.04
C ASP A 72 17.81 13.31 4.77
N GLY A 73 17.97 14.55 4.29
CA GLY A 73 16.86 15.39 3.87
C GLY A 73 16.10 14.89 2.63
N ASP A 74 15.05 15.61 2.26
CA ASP A 74 14.24 15.37 1.04
C ASP A 74 14.98 15.72 -0.27
N ALA A 75 16.28 16.04 -0.16
CA ALA A 75 17.11 16.34 -1.30
C ALA A 75 17.41 15.06 -2.09
N ARG A 76 16.84 14.95 -3.29
CA ARG A 76 17.08 13.85 -4.25
C ARG A 76 18.48 13.86 -4.87
N GLY A 77 19.52 14.27 -4.15
CA GLY A 77 20.93 14.17 -4.56
C GLY A 77 21.34 14.80 -5.90
N GLY A 78 20.46 15.49 -6.62
CA GLY A 78 20.71 15.96 -7.98
C GLY A 78 21.86 16.97 -8.07
N ALA A 79 22.01 17.80 -7.04
CA ALA A 79 23.13 18.74 -6.92
C ALA A 79 24.49 18.02 -6.92
N ALA A 80 24.57 16.88 -6.24
CA ALA A 80 25.78 16.08 -6.12
C ALA A 80 26.25 15.53 -7.47
N LEU A 81 25.31 14.96 -8.24
CA LEU A 81 25.59 14.44 -9.58
C LEU A 81 26.05 15.56 -10.51
N SER A 82 25.40 16.72 -10.45
CA SER A 82 25.77 17.87 -11.27
C SER A 82 27.18 18.37 -10.94
N VAL A 83 27.56 18.45 -9.66
CA VAL A 83 28.91 18.84 -9.24
C VAL A 83 29.96 17.84 -9.72
N ALA A 84 29.74 16.54 -9.49
CA ALA A 84 30.67 15.50 -9.91
C ALA A 84 30.86 15.46 -11.44
N SER A 85 29.75 15.56 -12.20
CA SER A 85 29.78 15.56 -13.67
C SER A 85 30.52 16.77 -14.24
N VAL A 86 30.30 17.96 -13.66
CA VAL A 86 30.88 19.21 -14.15
C VAL A 86 32.35 19.38 -13.76
N THR A 87 32.68 19.04 -12.51
CA THR A 87 34.04 19.27 -11.98
C THR A 87 34.98 18.11 -12.29
N GLY A 88 34.43 16.94 -12.63
CA GLY A 88 35.18 15.70 -12.83
C GLY A 88 35.78 15.12 -11.55
N ARG A 89 35.48 15.71 -10.38
CA ARG A 89 36.00 15.27 -9.09
C ARG A 89 35.06 14.24 -8.46
N PRO A 90 35.59 13.13 -7.90
CA PRO A 90 34.77 12.10 -7.29
C PRO A 90 34.15 12.59 -5.98
N ILE A 91 32.98 12.06 -5.66
CA ILE A 91 32.37 12.18 -4.34
C ILE A 91 32.90 11.04 -3.49
N ILE A 92 33.52 11.35 -2.36
CA ILE A 92 34.21 10.37 -1.52
C ILE A 92 33.44 10.02 -0.24
N PHE A 93 32.71 10.99 0.32
CA PHE A 93 31.93 10.81 1.55
C PHE A 93 30.56 11.47 1.43
N ALA A 94 29.61 10.93 2.18
CA ALA A 94 28.30 11.52 2.40
C ALA A 94 27.93 11.45 3.89
N SER A 95 27.29 12.50 4.41
CA SER A 95 26.69 12.49 5.74
C SER A 95 25.18 12.34 5.64
N THR A 96 24.63 11.41 6.41
CA THR A 96 23.18 11.11 6.52
C THR A 96 22.60 11.55 7.87
N GLY A 97 23.22 12.52 8.53
CA GLY A 97 22.84 12.99 9.85
C GLY A 97 23.87 13.92 10.47
N GLU A 98 23.62 14.35 11.70
CA GLU A 98 24.44 15.32 12.45
C GLU A 98 25.47 14.65 13.38
N GLY A 99 25.35 13.34 13.62
CA GLY A 99 26.25 12.59 14.48
C GLY A 99 27.60 12.33 13.83
N LEU A 100 28.61 12.04 14.66
CA LEU A 100 29.96 11.68 14.18
C LEU A 100 29.96 10.34 13.40
N ASP A 101 29.03 9.45 13.73
CA ASP A 101 28.88 8.13 13.09
C ASP A 101 28.07 8.19 11.78
N ASP A 102 27.51 9.37 11.43
CA ASP A 102 26.65 9.54 10.26
C ASP A 102 27.43 9.89 8.98
N LEU A 103 28.76 10.00 9.05
CA LEU A 103 29.63 10.21 7.90
C LEU A 103 30.06 8.86 7.31
N GLU A 104 29.54 8.53 6.13
CA GLU A 104 29.82 7.28 5.43
C GLU A 104 30.56 7.51 4.10
N ALA A 105 31.23 6.46 3.62
CA ALA A 105 31.80 6.45 2.28
C ALA A 105 30.69 6.59 1.22
N PHE A 106 30.94 7.41 0.20
CA PHE A 106 29.97 7.63 -0.85
C PHE A 106 29.86 6.41 -1.76
N HIS A 107 28.63 5.92 -1.96
CA HIS A 107 28.34 4.82 -2.88
C HIS A 107 27.44 5.32 -4.03
N PRO A 108 27.98 5.51 -5.24
CA PRO A 108 27.22 6.00 -6.39
C PRO A 108 25.98 5.16 -6.70
N ASP A 109 26.06 3.84 -6.55
CA ASP A 109 24.95 2.93 -6.82
C ASP A 109 23.76 3.17 -5.89
N ARG A 110 24.02 3.34 -4.58
CA ARG A 110 22.97 3.63 -3.58
C ARG A 110 22.31 4.98 -3.86
N MET A 111 23.11 5.96 -4.27
CA MET A 111 22.60 7.26 -4.66
C MET A 111 21.77 7.19 -5.93
N ALA A 112 22.23 6.51 -6.98
CA ALA A 112 21.44 6.30 -8.19
C ALA A 112 20.09 5.65 -7.85
N SER A 113 20.06 4.65 -6.97
CA SER A 113 18.81 4.04 -6.51
C SER A 113 17.86 5.02 -5.82
N ARG A 114 18.40 5.92 -4.99
CA ARG A 114 17.64 6.95 -4.26
C ARG A 114 17.16 8.10 -5.15
N ILE A 115 17.96 8.53 -6.14
CA ILE A 115 17.62 9.63 -7.06
C ILE A 115 16.61 9.19 -8.09
N LEU A 116 16.84 8.01 -8.68
CA LEU A 116 16.01 7.50 -9.76
C LEU A 116 14.67 6.96 -9.27
N ASP A 117 14.42 6.95 -7.96
CA ASP A 117 13.36 6.15 -7.36
C ASP A 117 13.36 4.78 -8.06
N LEU A 118 14.54 4.15 -8.20
CA LEU A 118 14.60 2.77 -8.68
C LEU A 118 14.05 1.84 -7.61
N GLY A 119 13.78 2.31 -6.40
CA GLY A 119 12.81 1.72 -5.48
C GLY A 119 11.34 1.92 -5.89
N ASP A 120 11.07 2.44 -7.09
CA ASP A 120 9.74 2.61 -7.69
C ASP A 120 9.76 2.12 -9.14
N ILE A 121 10.86 2.18 -9.92
CA ILE A 121 10.95 1.46 -11.21
C ILE A 121 11.34 -0.01 -11.03
N LEU A 122 12.29 -0.40 -10.15
CA LEU A 122 12.43 -1.83 -9.82
C LEU A 122 11.20 -2.29 -9.05
N THR A 123 10.56 -1.45 -8.24
CA THR A 123 9.31 -1.83 -7.56
C THR A 123 8.11 -1.79 -8.49
N LEU A 124 8.09 -1.01 -9.57
CA LEU A 124 7.08 -1.07 -10.63
C LEU A 124 7.39 -2.18 -11.62
N ILE A 125 8.65 -2.56 -11.81
CA ILE A 125 9.05 -3.76 -12.58
C ILE A 125 8.82 -5.00 -11.73
N GLU A 126 9.03 -4.97 -10.42
CA GLU A 126 8.70 -6.02 -9.44
C GLU A 126 7.20 -6.05 -9.17
N GLN A 127 6.48 -4.92 -9.15
CA GLN A 127 5.01 -4.87 -9.08
C GLN A 127 4.39 -5.18 -10.42
N ALA A 128 5.03 -4.89 -11.55
CA ALA A 128 4.60 -5.36 -12.87
C ALA A 128 4.96 -6.83 -13.08
N GLN A 129 6.06 -7.33 -12.51
CA GLN A 129 6.44 -8.74 -12.46
C GLN A 129 5.72 -9.50 -11.34
N ALA A 130 5.17 -8.84 -10.32
CA ALA A 130 4.28 -9.43 -9.32
C ALA A 130 2.81 -9.34 -9.76
N ALA A 131 2.44 -8.30 -10.53
CA ALA A 131 1.17 -8.25 -11.26
C ALA A 131 1.18 -9.15 -12.50
N PHE A 132 2.36 -9.49 -13.02
CA PHE A 132 2.61 -10.56 -13.97
C PHE A 132 3.61 -11.55 -13.41
N ASP A 133 3.27 -12.15 -12.27
CA ASP A 133 3.83 -13.45 -11.96
C ASP A 133 2.99 -14.46 -12.74
N GLU A 134 3.28 -14.58 -14.04
CA GLU A 134 2.55 -15.46 -14.94
C GLU A 134 2.69 -16.94 -14.50
N GLU A 135 3.58 -17.24 -13.54
CA GLU A 135 3.65 -18.52 -12.84
C GLU A 135 2.90 -18.52 -11.52
N GLU A 136 3.01 -17.51 -10.66
CA GLU A 136 2.35 -17.49 -9.35
C GLU A 136 0.87 -17.12 -9.45
N ALA A 137 0.51 -16.14 -10.30
CA ALA A 137 -0.87 -15.87 -10.70
C ALA A 137 -1.47 -17.07 -11.45
N ARG A 138 -0.67 -17.84 -12.21
CA ARG A 138 -1.11 -19.08 -12.86
C ARG A 138 -1.20 -20.24 -11.88
N LYS A 139 -0.31 -20.37 -10.88
CA LYS A 139 -0.44 -21.33 -9.77
C LYS A 139 -1.65 -21.00 -8.90
N VAL A 140 -1.91 -19.72 -8.63
CA VAL A 140 -3.08 -19.25 -7.88
C VAL A 140 -4.34 -19.43 -8.73
N ALA A 141 -4.32 -19.14 -10.03
CA ALA A 141 -5.44 -19.38 -10.95
C ALA A 141 -5.70 -20.87 -11.20
N GLU A 142 -4.66 -21.70 -11.33
CA GLU A 142 -4.72 -23.16 -11.42
C GLU A 142 -5.20 -23.76 -10.09
N LYS A 143 -4.77 -23.21 -8.95
CA LYS A 143 -5.29 -23.59 -7.62
C LYS A 143 -6.73 -23.12 -7.39
N LEU A 144 -7.13 -21.96 -7.89
CA LEU A 144 -8.51 -21.46 -7.90
C LEU A 144 -9.41 -22.27 -8.85
N ALA A 145 -8.85 -22.74 -9.97
CA ALA A 145 -9.50 -23.66 -10.90
C ALA A 145 -9.55 -25.09 -10.34
N SER A 146 -8.59 -25.48 -9.51
CA SER A 146 -8.62 -26.73 -8.74
C SER A 146 -9.61 -26.62 -7.59
N GLU A 147 -10.46 -27.62 -7.40
CA GLU A 147 -11.65 -27.50 -6.54
C GLU A 147 -11.38 -27.48 -5.01
N GLN A 148 -10.16 -27.20 -4.56
CA GLN A 148 -9.73 -27.45 -3.18
C GLN A 148 -8.94 -26.28 -2.59
N PHE A 149 -9.64 -25.18 -2.30
CA PHE A 149 -9.14 -24.20 -1.33
C PHE A 149 -9.02 -24.88 0.04
N THR A 150 -7.82 -24.94 0.62
CA THR A 150 -7.55 -25.66 1.88
C THR A 150 -7.31 -24.71 3.05
N LEU A 151 -7.29 -25.23 4.28
CA LEU A 151 -6.92 -24.43 5.46
C LEU A 151 -5.45 -23.98 5.43
N GLU A 152 -4.61 -24.65 4.65
CA GLU A 152 -3.20 -24.29 4.47
C GLU A 152 -3.10 -23.04 3.60
N ASP A 153 -3.81 -23.01 2.47
CA ASP A 153 -3.89 -21.80 1.62
C ASP A 153 -4.52 -20.61 2.38
N PHE A 154 -5.52 -20.89 3.22
CA PHE A 154 -6.13 -19.86 4.08
C PHE A 154 -5.14 -19.30 5.11
N LEU A 155 -4.28 -20.16 5.70
CA LEU A 155 -3.24 -19.71 6.63
C LEU A 155 -2.19 -18.84 5.93
N ASP A 156 -1.74 -19.25 4.75
CA ASP A 156 -0.74 -18.52 3.97
C ASP A 156 -1.24 -17.10 3.64
N GLN A 157 -2.51 -16.97 3.22
CA GLN A 157 -3.12 -15.67 2.97
C GLN A 157 -3.21 -14.79 4.24
N MET A 158 -3.56 -15.37 5.37
CA MET A 158 -3.62 -14.64 6.65
C MET A 158 -2.23 -14.17 7.10
N GLN A 159 -1.18 -14.96 6.87
CA GLN A 159 0.20 -14.58 7.17
C GLN A 159 0.71 -13.46 6.26
N GLN A 160 0.32 -13.44 4.98
CA GLN A 160 0.58 -12.31 4.08
C GLN A 160 -0.05 -11.02 4.61
N ILE A 161 -1.31 -11.08 5.07
CA ILE A 161 -2.00 -9.93 5.65
C ILE A 161 -1.32 -9.47 6.95
N LYS A 162 -0.88 -10.39 7.82
CA LYS A 162 -0.13 -10.06 9.04
C LYS A 162 1.15 -9.28 8.74
N LYS A 163 1.91 -9.69 7.71
CA LYS A 163 3.11 -8.98 7.26
C LYS A 163 2.76 -7.55 6.81
N MET A 164 1.69 -7.38 6.04
CA MET A 164 1.21 -6.05 5.63
C MET A 164 0.72 -5.19 6.81
N GLY A 165 0.04 -5.78 7.80
CA GLY A 165 -0.38 -5.07 9.02
C GLY A 165 0.80 -4.48 9.79
N SER A 166 1.86 -5.26 9.96
CA SER A 166 3.09 -4.81 10.61
C SER A 166 3.80 -3.68 9.84
N MET A 167 3.81 -3.76 8.50
CA MET A 167 4.34 -2.71 7.62
C MET A 167 3.50 -1.43 7.68
N LYS A 168 2.18 -1.58 7.82
CA LYS A 168 1.23 -0.48 7.92
C LYS A 168 1.26 0.20 9.31
N LYS A 169 1.68 -0.49 10.36
CA LYS A 169 2.03 0.11 11.67
C LYS A 169 3.27 0.98 11.58
N MET A 170 4.25 0.59 10.76
CA MET A 170 5.44 1.38 10.46
C MET A 170 5.10 2.64 9.65
N LEU A 171 4.27 2.50 8.60
CA LEU A 171 3.78 3.62 7.79
C LEU A 171 2.84 4.57 8.57
N GLY A 172 2.12 4.06 9.58
CA GLY A 172 1.25 4.86 10.45
C GLY A 172 1.99 5.79 11.43
N MET A 173 3.33 5.72 11.51
CA MET A 173 4.17 6.64 12.28
C MET A 173 4.68 7.83 11.44
N LEU A 174 4.42 7.84 10.12
CA LEU A 174 4.74 8.98 9.25
C LEU A 174 3.69 10.10 9.41
N PRO A 175 4.09 11.36 9.63
CA PRO A 175 3.16 12.49 9.70
C PRO A 175 2.47 12.69 8.34
N GLY A 176 1.13 12.71 8.33
CA GLY A 176 0.31 12.93 7.12
C GLY A 176 -0.69 11.82 6.75
N ALA A 177 -0.61 10.64 7.36
CA ALA A 177 -1.47 9.49 7.03
C ALA A 177 -2.80 9.40 7.84
N GLY A 178 -3.26 10.50 8.45
CA GLY A 178 -4.34 10.51 9.44
C GLY A 178 -5.70 10.00 8.94
N ASN A 179 -6.07 10.30 7.69
CA ASN A 179 -7.39 9.96 7.15
C ASN A 179 -7.53 8.48 6.74
N MET A 180 -6.42 7.76 6.56
CA MET A 180 -6.44 6.32 6.24
C MET A 180 -6.39 5.45 7.50
N LYS A 181 -6.15 6.05 8.67
CA LYS A 181 -5.99 5.33 9.94
C LYS A 181 -7.28 4.66 10.42
N GLN A 182 -8.43 5.30 10.23
CA GLN A 182 -9.72 4.88 10.82
C GLN A 182 -10.34 3.61 10.21
N GLN A 183 -10.11 3.31 8.94
CA GLN A 183 -10.61 2.05 8.35
C GLN A 183 -9.74 0.84 8.71
N LEU A 184 -8.53 1.08 9.19
CA LEU A 184 -7.53 0.05 9.39
C LEU A 184 -7.14 -0.17 10.87
N GLU A 185 -7.91 0.39 11.82
CA GLU A 185 -7.78 0.13 13.27
C GLU A 185 -8.59 -1.10 13.75
N ASN A 186 -9.45 -1.66 12.89
CA ASN A 186 -10.28 -2.83 13.22
C ASN A 186 -9.59 -4.19 13.01
N PHE A 187 -8.29 -4.20 12.70
CA PHE A 187 -7.54 -5.43 12.42
C PHE A 187 -6.74 -5.84 13.66
N ASP A 188 -7.21 -6.86 14.39
CA ASP A 188 -6.47 -7.41 15.52
C ASP A 188 -5.49 -8.49 15.05
N GLU A 189 -4.20 -8.15 15.03
CA GLU A 189 -3.11 -9.09 14.70
C GLU A 189 -3.13 -10.34 15.59
N ARG A 190 -3.64 -10.23 16.82
CA ARG A 190 -3.72 -11.35 17.77
C ARG A 190 -4.74 -12.40 17.31
N GLU A 191 -5.76 -12.04 16.53
CA GLU A 191 -6.67 -13.03 15.95
C GLU A 191 -5.96 -13.90 14.91
N ILE A 192 -4.99 -13.35 14.18
CA ILE A 192 -4.20 -14.10 13.20
C ILE A 192 -3.32 -15.13 13.91
N ASP A 193 -2.68 -14.73 15.00
CA ASP A 193 -1.85 -15.63 15.82
C ASP A 193 -2.65 -16.81 16.39
N ARG A 194 -3.88 -16.54 16.87
CA ARG A 194 -4.80 -17.58 17.35
C ARG A 194 -5.22 -18.53 16.23
N THR A 195 -5.52 -17.97 15.07
CA THR A 195 -5.88 -18.74 13.86
C THR A 195 -4.73 -19.65 13.43
N GLU A 196 -3.51 -19.13 13.42
CA GLU A 196 -2.29 -19.86 13.12
C GLU A 196 -2.06 -21.02 14.10
N ALA A 197 -2.18 -20.76 15.40
CA ALA A 197 -2.03 -21.79 16.43
C ALA A 197 -3.04 -22.95 16.26
N ILE A 198 -4.29 -22.64 15.91
CA ILE A 198 -5.34 -23.63 15.65
C ILE A 198 -5.01 -24.46 14.40
N ILE A 199 -4.64 -23.83 13.28
CA ILE A 199 -4.37 -24.54 12.02
C ILE A 199 -3.10 -25.39 12.11
N ARG A 200 -2.06 -24.92 12.79
CA ARG A 200 -0.83 -25.69 13.03
C ARG A 200 -1.06 -26.90 13.94
N SER A 201 -2.07 -26.86 14.81
CA SER A 201 -2.47 -27.98 15.67
C SER A 201 -3.27 -29.08 14.95
N MET A 202 -3.58 -28.89 13.66
CA MET A 202 -4.21 -29.89 12.80
C MET A 202 -3.16 -30.80 12.14
N THR A 203 -3.59 -31.98 11.70
CA THR A 203 -2.79 -32.83 10.82
C THR A 203 -2.90 -32.38 9.35
N PRO A 204 -1.95 -32.72 8.46
CA PRO A 204 -2.04 -32.38 7.03
C PRO A 204 -3.30 -32.92 6.34
N GLY A 205 -3.86 -34.04 6.80
CA GLY A 205 -5.13 -34.57 6.30
C GLY A 205 -6.33 -33.70 6.68
N GLU A 206 -6.34 -33.17 7.91
CA GLU A 206 -7.39 -32.28 8.41
C GLU A 206 -7.31 -30.88 7.77
N ARG A 207 -6.10 -30.38 7.48
CA ARG A 207 -5.90 -29.10 6.78
C ARG A 207 -6.43 -29.12 5.34
N ARG A 208 -6.17 -30.21 4.62
CA ARG A 208 -6.63 -30.40 3.24
C ARG A 208 -8.12 -30.67 3.15
N ASN A 209 -8.70 -31.36 4.14
CA ASN A 209 -10.13 -31.66 4.16
C ASN A 209 -10.77 -31.39 5.52
N PRO A 210 -11.22 -30.15 5.78
CA PRO A 210 -11.81 -29.78 7.07
C PRO A 210 -13.11 -30.53 7.41
N LYS A 211 -13.75 -31.19 6.44
CA LYS A 211 -14.97 -31.99 6.66
C LYS A 211 -14.73 -33.21 7.55
N VAL A 212 -13.49 -33.67 7.71
CA VAL A 212 -13.17 -34.80 8.61
C VAL A 212 -13.17 -34.40 10.10
N LEU A 213 -13.28 -33.10 10.42
CA LEU A 213 -13.22 -32.57 11.78
C LEU A 213 -14.50 -32.88 12.58
N ASN A 214 -14.47 -34.02 13.27
CA ASN A 214 -15.46 -34.39 14.28
C ASN A 214 -15.15 -33.76 15.67
N GLY A 215 -16.05 -33.93 16.63
CA GLY A 215 -15.92 -33.36 17.97
C GLY A 215 -14.63 -33.78 18.70
N SER A 216 -14.20 -35.05 18.56
CA SER A 216 -12.96 -35.53 19.16
C SER A 216 -11.71 -34.84 18.58
N ARG A 217 -11.66 -34.67 17.25
CA ARG A 217 -10.55 -33.95 16.59
C ARG A 217 -10.50 -32.48 16.98
N ARG A 218 -11.66 -31.82 17.04
CA ARG A 218 -11.76 -30.41 17.47
C ARG A 218 -11.30 -30.23 18.92
N LEU A 219 -11.64 -31.17 19.82
CA LEU A 219 -11.16 -31.17 21.20
C LEU A 219 -9.63 -31.34 21.28
N ARG A 220 -9.04 -32.22 20.46
CA ARG A 220 -7.59 -32.39 20.38
C ARG A 220 -6.90 -31.11 19.87
N ILE A 221 -7.43 -30.50 18.81
CA ILE A 221 -6.90 -29.26 18.23
C ILE A 221 -6.95 -28.13 19.24
N ALA A 222 -8.10 -27.93 19.89
CA ALA A 222 -8.30 -26.93 20.94
C ALA A 222 -7.25 -27.07 22.07
N ARG A 223 -7.03 -28.29 22.57
CA ARG A 223 -6.00 -28.57 23.58
C ARG A 223 -4.57 -28.29 23.06
N GLY A 224 -4.28 -28.66 21.81
CA GLY A 224 -2.97 -28.45 21.19
C GLY A 224 -2.65 -26.98 20.92
N SER A 225 -3.66 -26.17 20.63
CA SER A 225 -3.50 -24.74 20.37
C SER A 225 -3.69 -23.85 21.60
N GLY A 226 -4.06 -24.41 22.76
CA GLY A 226 -4.42 -23.65 23.96
C GLY A 226 -5.71 -22.82 23.81
N MET A 227 -6.62 -23.24 22.92
CA MET A 227 -7.88 -22.54 22.60
C MET A 227 -9.09 -23.38 23.01
N THR A 228 -10.29 -22.82 22.90
CA THR A 228 -11.54 -23.55 23.16
C THR A 228 -12.06 -24.25 21.90
N VAL A 229 -12.95 -25.23 22.08
CA VAL A 229 -13.64 -25.89 20.95
C VAL A 229 -14.50 -24.88 20.17
N THR A 230 -15.01 -23.85 20.85
CA THR A 230 -15.76 -22.76 20.22
C THR A 230 -14.91 -21.97 19.24
N ASP A 231 -13.66 -21.67 19.59
CA ASP A 231 -12.73 -20.95 18.71
C ASP A 231 -12.43 -21.77 17.45
N VAL A 232 -12.21 -23.08 17.62
CA VAL A 232 -12.02 -24.01 16.50
C VAL A 232 -13.25 -24.05 15.59
N ASN A 233 -14.47 -24.03 16.18
CA ASN A 233 -15.71 -24.00 15.40
C ASN A 233 -15.88 -22.70 14.61
N GLN A 234 -15.59 -21.55 15.22
CA GLN A 234 -15.65 -20.25 14.56
C GLN A 234 -14.66 -20.16 13.40
N LEU A 235 -13.43 -20.65 13.58
CA LEU A 235 -12.44 -20.70 12.51
C LEU A 235 -12.92 -21.53 11.32
N VAL A 236 -13.46 -22.73 11.57
CA VAL A 236 -13.99 -23.58 10.49
C VAL A 236 -15.13 -22.90 9.75
N GLN A 237 -16.03 -22.19 10.45
CA GLN A 237 -17.10 -21.42 9.82
C GLN A 237 -16.57 -20.26 8.97
N ARG A 238 -15.59 -19.50 9.47
CA ARG A 238 -14.93 -18.41 8.72
C ARG A 238 -14.25 -18.95 7.46
N PHE A 239 -13.56 -20.08 7.58
CA PHE A 239 -12.95 -20.77 6.44
C PHE A 239 -14.00 -21.23 5.41
N GLU A 240 -15.11 -21.84 5.83
CA GLU A 240 -16.17 -22.27 4.91
C GLU A 240 -16.81 -21.09 4.15
N GLN A 241 -16.95 -19.93 4.81
CA GLN A 241 -17.43 -18.71 4.17
C GLN A 241 -16.41 -18.19 3.14
N ALA A 242 -15.13 -18.13 3.50
CA ALA A 242 -14.06 -17.72 2.59
C ALA A 242 -13.95 -18.67 1.38
N ALA A 243 -14.00 -19.99 1.62
CA ALA A 243 -13.99 -21.01 0.60
C ALA A 243 -15.19 -20.88 -0.36
N LYS A 244 -16.37 -20.53 0.16
CA LYS A 244 -17.58 -20.29 -0.65
C LYS A 244 -17.44 -19.03 -1.51
N MET A 245 -16.85 -17.96 -0.98
CA MET A 245 -16.56 -16.74 -1.74
C MET A 245 -15.53 -17.01 -2.85
N MET A 246 -14.41 -17.65 -2.53
CA MET A 246 -13.37 -18.08 -3.48
C MET A 246 -13.96 -18.91 -4.62
N LYS A 247 -14.82 -19.88 -4.29
CA LYS A 247 -15.51 -20.72 -5.29
C LYS A 247 -16.47 -19.92 -6.19
N THR A 248 -17.05 -18.84 -5.68
CA THR A 248 -17.95 -17.97 -6.45
C THR A 248 -17.14 -17.11 -7.42
N VAL A 249 -16.01 -16.55 -6.96
CA VAL A 249 -15.08 -15.75 -7.78
C VAL A 249 -14.40 -16.61 -8.85
N ALA A 250 -13.94 -17.82 -8.51
CA ALA A 250 -13.34 -18.76 -9.46
C ALA A 250 -14.32 -19.19 -10.57
N ARG A 251 -15.63 -19.14 -10.31
CA ARG A 251 -16.69 -19.38 -11.30
C ARG A 251 -17.08 -18.13 -12.09
N GLY A 252 -16.36 -17.02 -11.93
CA GLY A 252 -16.61 -15.75 -12.60
C GLY A 252 -17.81 -14.97 -12.03
N GLY A 253 -18.29 -15.32 -10.83
CA GLY A 253 -19.40 -14.63 -10.17
C GLY A 253 -18.92 -13.49 -9.27
N VAL A 254 -19.67 -12.38 -9.25
CA VAL A 254 -19.42 -11.26 -8.31
C VAL A 254 -19.85 -11.70 -6.90
N PRO A 255 -18.96 -11.65 -5.89
CA PRO A 255 -19.29 -12.10 -4.54
C PRO A 255 -20.32 -11.16 -3.88
N ASN A 256 -21.35 -11.75 -3.27
CA ASN A 256 -22.36 -11.00 -2.52
C ASN A 256 -21.80 -10.71 -1.11
N ILE A 257 -21.29 -9.50 -0.89
CA ILE A 257 -20.74 -9.06 0.40
C ILE A 257 -21.90 -8.71 1.36
N PRO A 258 -21.99 -9.33 2.54
CA PRO A 258 -23.00 -8.96 3.54
C PRO A 258 -22.89 -7.47 3.91
N GLY A 259 -23.99 -6.72 3.77
CA GLY A 259 -24.04 -5.27 4.05
C GLY A 259 -23.92 -4.37 2.82
N MET A 260 -23.56 -4.91 1.65
CA MET A 260 -23.61 -4.21 0.38
C MET A 260 -24.74 -4.86 -0.45
N GLY A 261 -25.85 -4.14 -0.66
CA GLY A 261 -26.90 -4.62 -1.58
C GLY A 261 -26.32 -4.92 -2.96
N PRO A 262 -26.99 -5.75 -3.79
CA PRO A 262 -26.49 -6.09 -5.12
C PRO A 262 -26.22 -4.81 -5.92
N MET A 263 -24.94 -4.49 -6.10
CA MET A 263 -24.52 -3.28 -6.78
C MET A 263 -24.89 -3.45 -8.25
N GLY A 264 -25.87 -2.67 -8.69
CA GLY A 264 -26.47 -2.77 -10.00
C GLY A 264 -25.43 -2.64 -11.11
N GLY A 265 -25.40 -3.64 -11.99
CA GLY A 265 -24.84 -3.47 -13.32
C GLY A 265 -25.64 -2.39 -14.04
N LYS A 266 -24.99 -1.28 -14.39
CA LYS A 266 -25.59 -0.28 -15.28
C LYS A 266 -25.52 -0.77 -16.73
N PRO A 267 -26.55 -0.45 -17.54
CA PRO A 267 -26.74 -1.03 -18.87
C PRO A 267 -26.12 -0.18 -19.98
N GLY A 268 -25.57 -0.85 -21.00
CA GLY A 268 -25.62 -0.38 -22.38
C GLY A 268 -24.30 0.01 -23.04
N ALA A 269 -23.80 -0.86 -23.91
CA ALA A 269 -23.42 -0.47 -25.28
C ALA A 269 -23.51 -1.71 -26.19
N SER A 270 -24.30 -1.56 -27.24
CA SER A 270 -24.78 -2.58 -28.15
C SER A 270 -23.74 -3.09 -29.15
N SER A 271 -23.76 -4.38 -29.45
CA SER A 271 -23.63 -4.82 -30.84
C SER A 271 -24.62 -5.95 -31.16
N LYS A 272 -25.36 -5.73 -32.24
CA LYS A 272 -26.42 -6.58 -32.79
C LYS A 272 -25.85 -7.93 -33.27
N ARG A 273 -26.57 -9.02 -33.00
CA ARG A 273 -27.09 -9.96 -34.04
C ARG A 273 -27.87 -11.11 -33.40
N GLY A 274 -28.99 -11.48 -34.04
CA GLY A 274 -29.56 -12.82 -33.95
C GLY A 274 -30.94 -12.95 -33.33
N ASN A 275 -31.97 -12.50 -34.05
CA ASN A 275 -33.38 -12.81 -33.80
C ASN A 275 -33.63 -14.33 -33.79
N LYS A 276 -34.17 -14.89 -32.69
CA LYS A 276 -35.00 -16.10 -32.74
C LYS A 276 -35.93 -16.22 -31.53
N GLN A 277 -37.17 -15.86 -31.80
CA GLN A 277 -38.40 -16.08 -31.05
C GLN A 277 -38.54 -17.49 -30.43
N LYS A 278 -38.87 -17.58 -29.13
CA LYS A 278 -39.61 -18.73 -28.57
C LYS A 278 -40.47 -18.32 -27.37
N LYS A 279 -41.69 -18.86 -27.39
CA LYS A 279 -42.87 -18.54 -26.57
C LYS A 279 -42.76 -18.97 -25.10
N GLY A 280 -43.32 -18.14 -24.21
CA GLY A 280 -44.36 -18.50 -23.22
C GLY A 280 -43.99 -19.43 -22.06
N GLY A 281 -44.13 -18.91 -20.83
CA GLY A 281 -44.16 -19.74 -19.61
C GLY A 281 -44.22 -18.90 -18.33
N GLY A 282 -45.42 -18.46 -17.94
CA GLY A 282 -45.66 -17.70 -16.71
C GLY A 282 -45.41 -18.52 -15.44
N SER A 283 -44.71 -17.90 -14.50
CA SER A 283 -44.36 -18.42 -13.17
C SER A 283 -45.61 -18.65 -12.32
N ARG A 284 -45.84 -19.90 -11.89
CA ARG A 284 -46.88 -20.27 -10.93
C ARG A 284 -46.35 -20.13 -9.50
N SER A 285 -47.01 -19.31 -8.68
CA SER A 285 -46.74 -19.25 -7.24
C SER A 285 -47.44 -20.41 -6.51
N GLY A 286 -46.78 -20.95 -5.47
CA GLY A 286 -47.16 -22.17 -4.75
C GLY A 286 -48.21 -22.00 -3.65
N ASN A 287 -49.01 -20.93 -3.65
CA ASN A 287 -50.01 -20.69 -2.59
C ASN A 287 -51.45 -20.93 -3.11
N PRO A 288 -52.19 -21.94 -2.58
CA PRO A 288 -53.54 -22.30 -3.05
C PRO A 288 -54.60 -21.20 -2.91
N ALA A 289 -54.50 -20.34 -1.89
CA ALA A 289 -55.52 -19.33 -1.61
C ALA A 289 -55.55 -18.18 -2.64
N LYS A 290 -54.39 -17.80 -3.19
CA LYS A 290 -54.30 -16.74 -4.21
C LYS A 290 -54.84 -17.19 -5.58
N ARG A 291 -54.72 -18.48 -5.91
CA ARG A 291 -55.25 -19.06 -7.16
C ARG A 291 -56.78 -19.04 -7.21
N ALA A 292 -57.43 -19.24 -6.05
CA ALA A 292 -58.88 -19.19 -5.96
C ALA A 292 -59.43 -17.75 -6.12
N ALA A 293 -58.68 -16.76 -5.62
CA ALA A 293 -59.03 -15.34 -5.76
C ALA A 293 -58.82 -14.81 -7.20
N GLU A 294 -57.75 -15.24 -7.88
CA GLU A 294 -57.46 -14.85 -9.26
C GLU A 294 -58.44 -15.47 -10.29
N ASN A 295 -58.95 -16.68 -10.03
CA ASN A 295 -59.93 -17.34 -10.90
C ASN A 295 -61.37 -16.83 -10.72
N ALA A 296 -61.67 -16.09 -9.65
CA ALA A 296 -63.03 -15.63 -9.35
C ALA A 296 -63.33 -14.22 -9.89
N GLY A 297 -62.36 -13.50 -10.45
CA GLY A 297 -62.62 -12.23 -11.16
C GLY A 297 -63.30 -11.13 -10.34
N ILE A 298 -63.25 -11.19 -9.01
CA ILE A 298 -63.84 -10.17 -8.13
C ILE A 298 -62.72 -9.25 -7.62
N VAL A 299 -62.78 -8.00 -8.06
CA VAL A 299 -61.95 -6.90 -7.52
C VAL A 299 -62.50 -6.54 -6.15
N ALA A 300 -61.85 -6.99 -5.08
CA ALA A 300 -62.24 -6.61 -3.73
C ALA A 300 -61.52 -5.32 -3.30
N GLN A 301 -62.32 -4.27 -3.10
CA GLN A 301 -61.94 -3.03 -2.42
C GLN A 301 -61.49 -3.32 -0.97
N ALA A 302 -60.47 -2.57 -0.52
CA ALA A 302 -59.91 -2.66 0.82
C ALA A 302 -60.84 -2.08 1.88
N PRO A 303 -60.89 -2.65 3.11
CA PRO A 303 -61.40 -1.94 4.26
C PRO A 303 -60.30 -1.09 4.92
N THR A 304 -60.72 0.11 5.30
CA THR A 304 -60.02 1.12 6.09
C THR A 304 -59.90 0.69 7.56
N GLY A 305 -58.75 0.97 8.19
CA GLY A 305 -58.55 0.71 9.62
C GLY A 305 -57.17 1.10 10.13
N SER A 306 -57.04 2.36 10.54
CA SER A 306 -56.13 2.92 11.58
C SER A 306 -54.70 2.35 11.68
N GLY A 307 -53.76 3.10 11.11
CA GLY A 307 -52.31 2.91 11.29
C GLY A 307 -51.79 3.42 12.63
N PHE A 308 -50.75 2.74 13.11
CA PHE A 308 -49.83 3.21 14.13
C PHE A 308 -48.51 3.58 13.42
N GLY A 309 -48.11 4.84 13.52
CA GLY A 309 -47.12 5.47 12.66
C GLY A 309 -45.65 5.25 13.04
N LEU A 310 -44.82 5.21 12.00
CA LEU A 310 -43.44 5.69 12.02
C LEU A 310 -43.37 6.81 10.97
N GLY A 311 -43.14 8.04 11.42
CA GLY A 311 -43.13 9.25 10.60
C GLY A 311 -41.93 9.30 9.66
N GLY A 312 -42.21 9.48 8.38
CA GLY A 312 -41.23 9.92 7.38
C GLY A 312 -41.15 11.44 7.34
N ALA A 313 -39.94 11.97 7.20
CA ALA A 313 -39.67 13.40 7.05
C ALA A 313 -40.40 14.00 5.84
N PRO A 314 -40.81 15.28 5.88
CA PRO A 314 -41.54 15.90 4.77
C PRO A 314 -40.63 16.03 3.54
N GLN A 315 -41.20 15.72 2.37
CA GLN A 315 -40.56 16.09 1.10
C GLN A 315 -40.63 17.62 0.94
N PRO A 316 -39.54 18.26 0.47
CA PRO A 316 -39.48 19.69 0.29
C PRO A 316 -40.51 20.15 -0.75
N SER A 317 -41.11 21.30 -0.48
CA SER A 317 -42.10 21.92 -1.34
C SER A 317 -41.46 22.46 -2.62
N GLU A 318 -42.27 22.72 -3.64
CA GLU A 318 -41.84 23.29 -4.92
C GLU A 318 -41.15 24.66 -4.75
N ALA A 319 -41.48 25.39 -3.67
CA ALA A 319 -40.82 26.62 -3.27
C ALA A 319 -39.39 26.39 -2.74
N ASP A 320 -39.17 25.31 -1.99
CA ASP A 320 -37.84 24.95 -1.46
C ASP A 320 -36.90 24.51 -2.59
N LEU A 321 -37.43 23.86 -3.62
CA LEU A 321 -36.68 23.47 -4.82
C LEU A 321 -36.31 24.68 -5.69
N ALA A 322 -37.17 25.69 -5.76
CA ALA A 322 -36.91 26.93 -6.50
C ALA A 322 -35.83 27.80 -5.81
N GLU A 323 -35.74 27.77 -4.49
CA GLU A 323 -34.72 28.48 -3.72
C GLU A 323 -33.34 27.79 -3.83
N ILE A 324 -33.32 26.46 -3.86
CA ILE A 324 -32.10 25.67 -4.13
C ILE A 324 -31.57 25.91 -5.55
N GLN A 325 -32.44 26.06 -6.56
CA GLN A 325 -32.00 26.37 -7.93
C GLN A 325 -31.43 27.80 -8.08
N LYS A 326 -31.87 28.77 -7.26
CA LYS A 326 -31.27 30.11 -7.23
C LYS A 326 -29.92 30.16 -6.51
N LEU A 327 -29.68 29.24 -5.57
CA LEU A 327 -28.42 29.13 -4.82
C LEU A 327 -27.29 28.48 -5.63
N PHE A 328 -27.61 27.64 -6.62
CA PHE A 328 -26.64 27.02 -7.53
C PHE A 328 -26.71 27.68 -8.91
N GLY A 329 -26.27 28.93 -8.98
CA GLY A 329 -26.26 29.75 -10.20
C GLY A 329 -25.72 29.02 -11.43
N LYS A 330 -26.63 28.63 -12.31
CA LYS A 330 -26.40 28.48 -13.74
C LYS A 330 -27.56 29.16 -14.45
N SER A 331 -27.21 30.17 -15.21
CA SER A 331 -28.07 31.05 -16.02
C SER A 331 -29.07 30.28 -16.88
#